data_AF-A0A4Z0ELG8-F1
#
_entry.id   AF-A0A4Z0ELG8-F1
#
_cell.length_a   1.000
_cell.length_b   1.000
_cell.length_c   1.000
_cell.angle_alpha   90.00
_cell.angle_beta   90.00
_cell.angle_gamma   90.00
#
_symmetry.space_group_name_H-M   'P 1'
#
loop_
_entity.id
_entity.type
_entity.pdbx_description
1 polymer ?
#
loop_
_entity_poly.entity_id
_entity_poly.type
_entity_poly.pdbx_seq_one_letter_code
_entity_poly.pdbx_strand_id
1 'polypeptide(L)'
;EALAAKKARGAQLGNPQNMTPAISRQGQAAMQRNAREHQANRQAAQLADLLRTKGQTLWQIAVALNATGYRTRRGKEFHATTVWRLLLTSY
;
A
#
# COMPACT_ATOMS: atom_id res chain seq x y z
N GLU A 1 -19.02 22.49 3.54
CA GLU A 1 -20.18 22.68 2.64
C GLU A 1 -19.85 23.07 1.18
N ALA A 2 -18.60 22.95 0.71
CA ALA A 2 -18.23 23.40 -0.64
C ALA A 2 -18.57 22.41 -1.78
N LEU A 3 -18.67 21.10 -1.49
CA LEU A 3 -18.85 20.06 -2.51
C LEU A 3 -20.32 19.92 -2.97
N ALA A 4 -21.27 20.10 -2.04
CA ALA A 4 -22.70 19.95 -2.28
C ALA A 4 -23.26 21.05 -3.20
N ALA A 5 -22.84 22.31 -2.98
CA ALA A 5 -23.25 23.46 -3.77
C ALA A 5 -22.71 23.46 -5.21
N LYS A 6 -21.67 22.67 -5.50
CA LYS A 6 -21.12 22.52 -6.87
C LYS A 6 -21.85 21.43 -7.66
N LYS A 7 -22.31 20.37 -6.98
CA LYS A 7 -23.10 19.28 -7.58
C LYS A 7 -24.52 19.71 -7.98
N ALA A 8 -25.14 20.60 -7.18
CA ALA A 8 -26.48 21.12 -7.45
C ALA A 8 -26.58 22.03 -8.70
N ARG A 9 -25.45 22.56 -9.20
CA ARG A 9 -25.39 23.43 -10.39
C ARG A 9 -25.19 22.70 -11.72
N GLY A 10 -25.37 21.37 -11.73
CA GLY A 10 -25.19 20.55 -12.94
C GLY A 10 -23.73 20.43 -13.41
N ALA A 11 -22.76 20.93 -12.63
CA ALA A 11 -21.36 20.82 -12.96
C ALA A 11 -20.90 19.37 -12.77
N GLN A 12 -20.43 18.75 -13.86
CA GLN A 12 -19.85 17.42 -13.85
C GLN A 12 -18.63 17.40 -12.92
N LEU A 13 -18.72 16.64 -11.81
CA LEU A 13 -17.61 16.51 -10.86
C LEU A 13 -16.55 15.57 -11.45
N GLY A 14 -15.42 16.15 -11.85
CA GLY A 14 -14.26 15.47 -12.41
C GLY A 14 -14.04 15.87 -13.87
N ASN A 15 -12.78 16.13 -14.23
CA ASN A 15 -12.39 16.32 -15.64
C ASN A 15 -11.93 14.96 -16.20
N PRO A 16 -12.74 14.27 -17.04
CA PRO A 16 -12.36 12.97 -17.61
C PRO A 16 -11.10 13.06 -18.48
N GLN A 17 -10.73 14.25 -18.97
CA GLN A 17 -9.48 14.48 -19.71
C GLN A 17 -8.21 14.31 -18.85
N ASN A 18 -8.34 14.38 -17.51
CA ASN A 18 -7.21 14.22 -16.58
C ASN A 18 -6.95 12.75 -16.19
N MET A 19 -7.80 11.80 -16.61
CA MET A 19 -7.60 10.37 -16.41
C MET A 19 -6.90 9.76 -17.62
N THR A 20 -5.67 10.19 -17.89
CA THR A 20 -4.82 9.50 -18.86
C THR A 20 -4.13 8.31 -18.20
N PRO A 21 -3.84 7.23 -18.96
CA PRO A 21 -3.04 6.12 -18.44
C PRO A 21 -1.70 6.58 -17.82
N ALA A 22 -1.12 7.68 -18.33
CA ALA A 22 0.11 8.26 -17.82
C ALA A 22 -0.04 8.85 -16.40
N ILE A 23 -1.10 9.62 -16.14
CA ILE A 23 -1.39 10.17 -14.81
C ILE A 23 -1.64 9.04 -13.80
N SER A 24 -2.39 8.01 -14.20
CA SER A 24 -2.65 6.82 -13.37
C SER A 24 -1.35 6.08 -13.02
N ARG A 25 -0.45 5.88 -13.98
CA ARG A 25 0.87 5.26 -13.74
C ARG A 25 1.73 6.10 -12.79
N GLN A 26 1.74 7.42 -12.96
CA GLN A 26 2.48 8.33 -12.09
C GLN A 26 1.97 8.27 -10.64
N GLY A 27 0.64 8.23 -10.45
CA GLY A 27 0.02 8.02 -9.15
C GLY A 27 0.40 6.67 -8.53
N GLN A 28 0.37 5.59 -9.30
CA GLN A 28 0.78 4.26 -8.85
C GLN A 28 2.26 4.20 -8.46
N ALA A 29 3.15 4.85 -9.22
CA ALA A 29 4.57 4.92 -8.92
C ALA A 29 4.84 5.69 -7.62
N ALA A 30 4.17 6.82 -7.41
CA ALA A 30 4.26 7.58 -6.16
C ALA A 30 3.74 6.76 -4.96
N MET A 31 2.64 6.02 -5.14
CA MET A 31 2.11 5.13 -4.09
C MET A 31 3.08 4.00 -3.75
N GLN A 32 3.71 3.39 -4.75
CA GLN A 32 4.73 2.36 -4.55
C GLN A 32 5.92 2.94 -3.79
N ARG A 33 6.48 4.09 -4.24
CA ARG A 33 7.60 4.77 -3.57
C ARG A 33 7.29 5.06 -2.10
N ASN A 34 6.14 5.68 -1.83
CA ASN A 34 5.70 5.97 -0.47
C ASN A 34 5.53 4.70 0.39
N ALA A 35 5.16 3.56 -0.23
CA ALA A 35 5.10 2.29 0.46
C ALA A 35 6.49 1.70 0.75
N ARG A 36 7.49 1.94 -0.10
CA ARG A 36 8.89 1.50 0.12
C ARG A 36 9.58 2.32 1.21
N GLU A 37 9.41 3.63 1.19
CA GLU A 37 10.14 4.55 2.07
C GLU A 37 9.58 4.58 3.51
N HIS A 38 8.31 4.20 3.68
CA HIS A 38 7.66 4.23 4.98
C HIS A 38 8.34 3.29 5.98
N GLN A 39 8.78 3.84 7.12
CA GLN A 39 9.52 3.10 8.14
C GLN A 39 8.83 1.81 8.60
N ALA A 40 7.52 1.85 8.87
CA ALA A 40 6.78 0.65 9.29
C ALA A 40 6.83 -0.48 8.24
N ASN A 41 6.79 -0.12 6.95
CA ASN A 41 6.89 -1.11 5.89
C ASN A 41 8.33 -1.61 5.75
N ARG A 42 9.35 -0.75 5.86
CA ARG A 42 10.76 -1.17 5.83
C ARG A 42 11.09 -2.15 6.96
N GLN A 43 10.65 -1.85 8.17
CA GLN A 43 10.88 -2.73 9.32
C GLN A 43 10.12 -4.06 9.16
N ALA A 44 8.86 -4.02 8.70
CA ALA A 44 8.10 -5.24 8.40
C ALA A 44 8.74 -6.06 7.27
N ALA A 45 9.33 -5.40 6.27
CA ALA A 45 9.99 -6.06 5.13
C ALA A 45 11.22 -6.83 5.58
N GLN A 46 12.07 -6.24 6.43
CA GLN A 46 13.24 -6.92 6.99
C GLN A 46 12.86 -8.19 7.77
N LEU A 47 11.82 -8.12 8.61
CA LEU A 47 11.35 -9.30 9.33
C LEU A 47 10.72 -10.32 8.37
N ALA A 48 9.95 -9.86 7.38
CA ALA A 48 9.37 -10.73 6.36
C ALA A 48 10.45 -11.49 5.56
N ASP A 49 11.53 -10.83 5.15
CA ASP A 49 12.65 -11.45 4.45
C ASP A 49 13.33 -12.51 5.32
N LEU A 50 13.62 -12.18 6.58
CA LEU A 50 14.21 -13.14 7.52
C LEU A 50 13.32 -14.38 7.73
N LEU A 51 12.02 -14.20 7.82
CA LEU A 51 11.09 -15.32 7.97
C LEU A 51 10.95 -16.11 6.66
N ARG A 52 11.03 -15.45 5.51
CA ARG A 52 10.98 -16.08 4.20
C ARG A 52 12.21 -16.95 3.95
N THR A 53 13.41 -16.48 4.30
CA THR A 53 14.65 -17.26 4.20
C THR A 53 14.64 -18.48 5.12
N LYS A 54 13.94 -18.41 6.25
CA LYS A 54 13.65 -19.56 7.14
C LYS A 54 12.56 -20.52 6.60
N GLY A 55 12.07 -20.30 5.38
CA GLY A 55 11.11 -21.19 4.72
C GLY A 55 9.64 -20.94 5.08
N GLN A 56 9.33 -19.88 5.84
CA GLN A 56 7.92 -19.60 6.16
C GLN A 56 7.12 -19.21 4.92
N THR A 57 5.84 -19.58 4.93
CA THR A 57 4.86 -19.18 3.92
C THR A 57 4.42 -17.73 4.14
N LEU A 58 3.90 -17.09 3.09
CA LEU A 58 3.40 -15.72 3.16
C LEU A 58 2.32 -15.52 4.24
N TRP A 59 1.49 -16.55 4.47
CA TRP A 59 0.47 -16.52 5.51
C TRP A 59 1.09 -16.56 6.91
N GLN A 60 2.05 -17.46 7.15
CA GLN A 60 2.77 -17.54 8.43
C GLN A 60 3.50 -16.23 8.76
N ILE A 61 4.12 -15.62 7.75
CA ILE A 61 4.78 -14.32 7.89
C ILE A 61 3.77 -13.23 8.26
N ALA A 62 2.60 -13.20 7.60
CA ALA A 62 1.55 -12.23 7.92
C ALA A 62 1.06 -12.38 9.37
N VAL A 63 0.84 -13.61 9.83
CA VAL A 63 0.49 -13.91 11.23
C VAL A 63 1.58 -13.43 12.18
N ALA A 64 2.84 -13.73 11.90
CA ALA A 64 3.97 -13.32 12.73
C ALA A 64 4.11 -11.79 12.84
N LEU A 65 3.98 -11.08 11.72
CA LEU A 65 3.99 -9.60 11.69
C LEU A 65 2.87 -9.01 12.55
N ASN A 66 1.64 -9.50 12.38
CA ASN A 66 0.50 -8.99 13.14
C ASN A 66 0.61 -9.32 14.64
N ALA A 67 1.09 -10.53 14.99
CA ALA A 67 1.28 -10.96 16.38
C ALA A 67 2.36 -10.15 17.11
N THR A 68 3.38 -9.67 16.38
CA THR A 68 4.45 -8.82 16.92
C THR A 68 4.11 -7.32 16.89
N GLY A 69 2.90 -6.96 16.46
CA GLY A 69 2.39 -5.59 16.49
C GLY A 69 2.71 -4.75 15.25
N TYR A 70 3.33 -5.33 14.21
CA TYR A 70 3.53 -4.61 12.95
C TYR A 70 2.19 -4.35 12.27
N ARG A 71 2.02 -3.13 11.78
CA ARG A 71 0.87 -2.71 10.97
C ARG A 71 1.37 -2.05 9.69
N THR A 72 0.57 -2.13 8.64
CA THR A 72 0.84 -1.41 7.38
C THR A 72 0.89 0.10 7.62
N ARG A 73 1.45 0.87 6.66
CA ARG A 73 1.41 2.35 6.68
C ARG A 73 0.05 2.96 7.06
N ARG A 74 -1.07 2.31 6.71
CA ARG A 74 -2.43 2.79 7.01
C ARG A 74 -3.01 2.24 8.32
N GLY A 75 -2.18 1.63 9.18
CA GLY A 75 -2.60 1.03 10.45
C GLY A 75 -3.41 -0.27 10.30
N LYS A 76 -3.37 -0.92 9.13
CA LYS A 76 -4.10 -2.18 8.86
C LYS A 76 -3.22 -3.41 9.06
N GLU A 77 -3.87 -4.56 9.23
CA GLU A 77 -3.24 -5.87 9.27
C GLU A 77 -2.50 -6.23 7.99
N PHE A 78 -1.45 -7.03 8.16
CA PHE A 78 -0.80 -7.72 7.05
C PHE A 78 -1.61 -8.95 6.67
N HIS A 79 -1.82 -9.10 5.37
CA HIS A 79 -2.29 -10.34 4.76
C HIS A 79 -1.21 -10.91 3.85
N ALA A 80 -1.32 -12.18 3.46
CA ALA A 80 -0.33 -12.85 2.60
C ALA A 80 -0.04 -12.05 1.30
N THR A 81 -1.07 -11.44 0.71
CA THR A 81 -0.92 -10.58 -0.49
C THR A 81 -0.13 -9.31 -0.21
N THR A 82 -0.31 -8.70 0.98
CA THR A 82 0.46 -7.55 1.42
C THR A 82 1.92 -7.92 1.67
N VAL A 83 2.17 -9.08 2.29
CA VAL A 83 3.52 -9.63 2.51
C VAL A 83 4.22 -9.90 1.18
N TRP A 84 3.53 -10.50 0.20
CA TRP A 84 4.10 -10.71 -1.13
C TRP A 84 4.54 -9.39 -1.80
N ARG A 85 3.71 -8.35 -1.74
CA ARG A 85 4.05 -7.01 -2.26
C ARG A 85 5.22 -6.37 -1.51
N LEU A 86 5.30 -6.64 -0.22
CA LEU A 86 6.37 -6.17 0.64
C LEU A 86 7.72 -6.79 0.24
N LEU A 87 7.75 -8.10 0.03
CA LEU A 87 8.94 -8.84 -0.39
C LEU A 87 9.39 -8.52 -1.82
N LEU A 88 8.46 -8.22 -2.73
CA LEU A 88 8.81 -7.71 -4.07
C LEU A 88 9.51 -6.34 -4.05
N THR A 89 9.42 -5.66 -2.92
CA THR A 89 9.96 -4.31 -2.73
C THR A 89 11.29 -4.34 -1.96
N SER A 90 11.62 -5.44 -1.29
CA SER A 90 12.90 -5.68 -0.64
C SER A 90 14.01 -5.92 -1.68
N TYR A 91 15.19 -5.36 -1.45
CA TYR A 91 16.41 -5.57 -2.23
C TYR A 91 17.47 -6.26 -1.37
#